data_AF-A0A927AUL6-F1
#
_entry.id   AF-A0A927AUL6-F1
#
_cell.length_a   1.000
_cell.length_b   1.000
_cell.length_c   1.000
_cell.angle_alpha   90.00
_cell.angle_beta   90.00
_cell.angle_gamma   90.00
#
_symmetry.space_group_name_H-M   'P 1'
#
loop_
_entity.id
_entity.type
_entity.pdbx_description
1 polymer ?
#
loop_
_entity_poly.entity_id
_entity_poly.type
_entity_poly.pdbx_seq_one_letter_code
_entity_poly.pdbx_strand_id
1 'polypeptide(L)'
;MSNILWHNLSWYVYLGFYLVMCLKRHDEIKREPGVFDFARYSLSAGYIHPRFLMTQLNGKPVNIRTIETLLEPALFFFIGIGLCILGQKLGILLIVCSLVYSISYQAAYHQGDNFVMDKIDEIICNEELVKAFVDGRDPSETRGFNFYGRRPADPETRRQLAETFVENEETVVAM
;
A
#
# COMPACT_ATOMS: atom_id res chain seq x y z
N MET A 1 -36.86 33.83 0.10
CA MET A 1 -35.61 33.69 -0.68
C MET A 1 -34.36 33.88 0.19
N SER A 2 -34.28 34.92 1.02
CA SER A 2 -33.10 35.24 1.86
C SER A 2 -32.72 34.18 2.91
N ASN A 3 -33.69 33.43 3.46
CA ASN A 3 -33.41 32.42 4.49
C ASN A 3 -32.68 31.17 3.98
N ILE A 4 -32.79 30.82 2.70
CA ILE A 4 -32.16 29.61 2.13
C ILE A 4 -30.64 29.80 2.03
N LEU A 5 -30.19 31.00 1.65
CA LEU A 5 -28.78 31.33 1.49
C LEU A 5 -28.03 31.27 2.83
N TRP A 6 -28.63 31.78 3.89
CA TRP A 6 -28.06 31.73 5.24
C TRP A 6 -28.11 30.32 5.85
N HIS A 7 -29.18 29.56 5.59
CA HIS A 7 -29.30 28.19 6.09
C HIS A 7 -28.25 27.24 5.47
N ASN A 8 -27.88 27.48 4.21
CA ASN A 8 -26.90 26.66 3.48
C ASN A 8 -25.50 27.27 3.42
N LEU A 9 -25.22 28.30 4.23
CA LEU A 9 -23.94 29.01 4.20
C LEU A 9 -22.75 28.06 4.39
N SER A 10 -22.87 27.08 5.30
CA SER A 10 -21.83 26.06 5.54
C SER A 10 -21.57 25.19 4.30
N TRP A 11 -22.61 24.84 3.54
CA TRP A 11 -22.49 24.10 2.29
C TRP A 11 -21.80 24.93 1.20
N TYR A 12 -22.10 26.22 1.10
CA TYR A 12 -21.45 27.10 0.14
C TYR A 12 -19.97 27.33 0.48
N VAL A 13 -19.62 27.46 1.77
CA VAL A 13 -18.22 27.54 2.21
C VAL A 13 -17.48 26.25 1.89
N TYR A 14 -18.08 25.09 2.19
CA TYR A 14 -17.52 23.78 1.84
C TYR A 14 -17.31 23.64 0.33
N LEU A 15 -18.30 24.01 -0.48
CA LEU A 15 -18.23 23.94 -1.94
C LEU A 15 -17.15 24.87 -2.50
N GLY A 16 -17.03 26.08 -1.96
CA GLY A 16 -15.96 27.01 -2.32
C GLY A 16 -14.57 26.45 -2.03
N PHE A 17 -14.37 25.90 -0.82
CA PHE A 17 -13.10 25.27 -0.46
C PHE A 17 -12.79 24.05 -1.34
N TYR A 18 -13.80 23.21 -1.59
CA TYR A 18 -13.67 22.03 -2.45
C TYR A 18 -13.27 22.42 -3.89
N LEU A 19 -13.93 23.43 -4.48
CA LEU A 19 -13.59 23.94 -5.81
C LEU A 19 -12.16 24.48 -5.88
N VAL A 20 -11.70 25.23 -4.88
CA VAL A 20 -10.33 25.73 -4.82
C VAL A 20 -9.33 24.57 -4.80
N MET A 21 -9.59 23.53 -4.01
CA MET A 21 -8.72 22.34 -3.95
C MET A 21 -8.73 21.56 -5.27
N CYS A 22 -9.89 21.42 -5.92
CA CYS A 22 -10.00 20.79 -7.24
C CYS A 22 -9.25 21.58 -8.32
N LEU A 23 -9.36 22.91 -8.33
CA LEU A 23 -8.64 23.77 -9.28
C LEU A 23 -7.13 23.68 -9.05
N LYS A 24 -6.66 23.72 -7.79
CA LYS A 24 -5.25 23.52 -7.46
C LYS A 24 -4.73 22.18 -7.97
N ARG A 25 -5.47 21.09 -7.75
CA ARG A 25 -5.11 19.75 -8.24
C ARG A 25 -5.16 19.65 -9.77
N HIS A 26 -6.14 20.29 -10.42
CA HIS A 26 -6.21 20.34 -11.87
C HIS A 26 -5.02 21.09 -12.47
N ASP A 27 -4.62 22.21 -11.87
CA ASP A 27 -3.45 22.97 -12.29
C ASP A 27 -2.14 22.22 -12.04
N GLU A 28 -2.03 21.43 -10.96
CA GLU A 28 -0.90 20.51 -10.72
C GLU A 28 -0.81 19.45 -11.83
N ILE A 29 -1.93 18.78 -12.16
CA ILE A 29 -1.97 17.74 -13.20
C ILE A 29 -1.68 18.31 -14.60
N LYS A 30 -2.20 19.50 -14.90
CA LYS A 30 -2.07 20.14 -16.21
C LYS A 30 -0.67 20.71 -16.47
N ARG A 31 0.12 20.99 -15.43
CA ARG A 31 1.49 21.53 -15.56
C ARG A 31 2.54 20.47 -15.85
N GLU A 32 2.23 19.18 -15.73
CA GLU A 32 3.17 18.07 -16.00
C GLU A 32 2.63 17.05 -17.03
N PRO A 33 2.20 17.46 -18.25
CA PRO A 33 1.90 16.50 -19.29
C PRO A 33 3.23 16.10 -19.97
N GLY A 34 3.95 15.15 -19.38
CA GLY A 34 5.08 14.49 -20.06
C GLY A 34 6.48 14.70 -19.48
N VAL A 35 6.62 15.25 -18.27
CA VAL A 35 7.83 15.03 -17.49
C VAL A 35 7.58 13.73 -16.73
N PHE A 36 8.14 12.61 -17.19
CA PHE A 36 8.25 11.39 -16.38
C PHE A 36 9.19 11.72 -15.22
N ASP A 37 8.67 12.43 -14.22
CA ASP A 37 9.37 12.71 -12.99
C ASP A 37 9.29 11.46 -12.13
N PHE A 38 10.33 10.65 -12.19
CA PHE A 38 10.46 9.42 -11.41
C PHE A 38 10.51 9.68 -9.90
N ALA A 39 10.59 10.95 -9.47
CA ALA A 39 10.37 11.34 -8.07
C ALA A 39 8.89 11.35 -7.67
N ARG A 40 7.94 11.38 -8.61
CA ARG A 40 6.49 11.43 -8.36
C ARG A 40 5.83 10.08 -8.59
N TYR A 41 5.69 9.33 -7.50
CA TYR A 41 4.85 8.14 -7.48
C TYR A 41 3.37 8.54 -7.44
N SER A 42 2.63 8.30 -8.52
CA SER A 42 1.20 8.65 -8.65
C SER A 42 0.30 7.93 -7.63
N LEU A 43 0.77 6.81 -7.10
CA LEU A 43 0.16 6.02 -6.02
C LEU A 43 0.66 6.41 -4.62
N SER A 44 1.34 7.56 -4.47
CA SER A 44 1.76 8.05 -3.16
C SER A 44 0.56 8.20 -2.22
N ALA A 45 0.61 7.52 -1.08
CA ALA A 45 -0.40 7.58 -0.02
C ALA A 45 -0.49 8.97 0.66
N GLY A 46 0.42 9.89 0.31
CA GLY A 46 0.54 11.21 0.91
C GLY A 46 1.52 11.23 2.07
N TYR A 47 1.44 12.29 2.89
CA TYR A 47 2.32 12.48 4.05
C TYR A 47 1.51 12.38 5.33
N ILE A 48 1.99 11.53 6.25
CA ILE A 48 1.46 11.45 7.61
C ILE A 48 1.75 12.78 8.31
N HIS A 49 0.71 13.37 8.91
CA HIS A 49 0.88 14.64 9.60
C HIS A 49 1.83 14.50 10.81
N PRO A 50 2.80 15.42 11.03
CA PRO A 50 3.85 15.28 12.05
C PRO A 50 3.34 15.04 13.47
N ARG A 51 2.16 15.58 13.79
CA ARG A 51 1.51 15.36 15.10
C ARG A 51 1.19 13.89 15.37
N PHE A 52 0.80 13.11 14.37
CA PHE A 52 0.57 11.67 14.56
C PHE A 52 1.88 10.91 14.77
N LEU A 53 2.95 11.30 14.08
CA LEU A 53 4.29 10.70 14.27
C LEU A 53 4.87 10.97 15.67
N MET A 54 4.49 12.09 16.29
CA MET A 54 4.89 12.45 17.65
C MET A 54 4.01 11.82 18.74
N THR A 55 2.88 11.19 18.39
CA THR A 55 2.05 10.52 19.38
C THR A 55 2.75 9.27 19.90
N GLN A 56 2.79 9.12 21.22
CA GLN A 56 3.26 7.92 21.89
C GLN A 56 2.04 7.21 22.47
N LEU A 57 1.83 5.96 22.08
CA LEU A 57 0.80 5.11 22.68
C LEU A 57 1.51 4.16 23.63
N ASN A 58 1.15 4.21 24.92
CA ASN A 58 1.72 3.35 25.95
C ASN A 58 3.27 3.45 26.07
N GLY A 59 3.81 4.67 25.93
CA GLY A 59 5.24 4.95 26.07
C GLY A 59 6.13 4.49 24.91
N LYS A 60 5.55 3.98 23.81
CA LYS A 60 6.28 3.60 22.60
C LYS A 60 5.86 4.49 21.41
N PRO A 61 6.79 4.79 20.48
CA PRO A 61 6.43 5.45 19.24
C PRO A 61 5.43 4.58 18.48
N VAL A 62 4.34 5.18 18.01
CA VAL A 62 3.30 4.45 17.30
C VAL A 62 3.83 4.04 15.93
N ASN A 63 3.62 2.76 15.58
CA ASN A 63 4.00 2.25 14.26
C ASN A 63 3.19 2.96 13.17
N ILE A 64 3.82 3.24 12.03
CA ILE A 64 3.19 3.87 10.86
C ILE A 64 1.91 3.13 10.47
N ARG A 65 1.94 1.79 10.48
CA ARG A 65 0.75 0.96 10.20
C ARG A 65 -0.42 1.29 11.12
N THR A 66 -0.16 1.49 12.41
CA THR A 66 -1.17 1.83 13.41
C THR A 66 -1.66 3.26 13.23
N ILE A 67 -0.80 4.18 12.78
CA ILE A 67 -1.20 5.55 12.49
C ILE A 67 -2.23 5.57 11.36
N GLU A 68 -1.89 4.97 10.22
CA GLU A 68 -2.74 4.99 9.02
C GLU A 68 -4.00 4.14 9.16
N THR A 69 -3.93 2.98 9.84
CA THR A 69 -5.10 2.10 9.99
C THR A 69 -6.03 2.50 11.12
N LEU A 70 -5.54 3.20 12.15
CA LEU A 70 -6.32 3.47 13.36
C LEU A 70 -6.38 4.96 13.73
N LEU A 71 -5.24 5.65 13.86
CA LEU A 71 -5.25 7.05 14.35
C LEU A 71 -5.86 8.04 13.37
N GLU A 72 -5.49 7.96 12.09
CA GLU A 72 -6.07 8.84 11.06
C GLU A 72 -7.57 8.62 10.91
N PRO A 73 -8.08 7.37 10.78
CA PRO A 73 -9.52 7.14 10.67
C PRO A 73 -10.26 7.48 11.96
N ALA A 74 -9.67 7.22 13.13
CA ALA A 74 -10.29 7.53 14.42
C ALA A 74 -10.57 9.03 14.57
N LEU A 75 -9.69 9.90 14.08
CA LEU A 75 -9.95 11.35 14.11
C LEU A 75 -11.25 11.69 13.38
N PHE A 76 -11.43 11.19 12.16
CA PHE A 76 -12.64 11.44 11.37
C PHE A 76 -13.88 10.74 11.96
N PHE A 77 -13.69 9.57 12.56
CA PHE A 77 -14.74 8.85 13.27
C PHE A 77 -15.29 9.68 14.45
N PHE A 78 -14.42 10.24 15.29
CA PHE A 78 -14.84 11.07 16.43
C PHE A 78 -15.46 12.41 15.99
N ILE A 79 -14.93 13.04 14.93
CA ILE A 79 -15.56 14.22 14.32
C ILE A 79 -16.98 13.86 13.82
N GLY A 80 -17.13 12.70 13.18
CA GLY A 80 -18.41 12.18 12.73
C GLY A 80 -19.40 11.96 13.87
N ILE A 81 -18.96 11.38 14.99
CA ILE A 81 -19.78 11.24 16.20
C ILE A 81 -20.22 12.62 16.73
N GLY A 82 -19.29 13.57 16.82
CA GLY A 82 -19.61 14.93 17.24
C GLY A 82 -20.69 15.58 16.37
N LEU A 83 -20.60 15.40 15.06
CA LEU A 83 -21.61 15.90 14.11
C LEU A 83 -22.95 15.19 14.23
N CYS A 84 -22.96 13.89 14.51
CA CYS A 84 -24.19 13.13 14.79
C CYS A 84 -24.90 13.63 16.05
N ILE A 85 -24.16 13.92 17.12
CA ILE A 85 -24.72 14.47 18.37
C ILE A 85 -25.38 15.85 18.10
N LEU A 86 -24.80 16.64 17.19
CA LEU A 86 -25.35 17.92 16.74
C LEU A 86 -26.52 17.79 15.73
N GLY A 87 -26.99 16.56 15.46
CA GLY A 87 -28.10 16.29 14.55
C GLY A 87 -27.75 16.39 13.05
N GLN A 88 -26.46 16.49 12.69
CA GLN A 88 -26.05 16.59 11.30
C GLN A 88 -25.89 15.20 10.67
N LYS A 89 -26.64 14.95 9.58
CA LYS A 89 -26.56 13.69 8.79
C LYS A 89 -25.17 13.43 8.20
N LEU A 90 -24.35 14.47 8.03
CA LEU A 90 -22.95 14.36 7.56
C LEU A 90 -22.11 13.51 8.52
N GLY A 91 -22.44 13.48 9.81
CA GLY A 91 -21.71 12.69 10.81
C GLY A 91 -21.74 11.19 10.51
N ILE A 92 -22.90 10.66 10.07
CA ILE A 92 -23.06 9.24 9.72
C ILE A 92 -22.16 8.89 8.54
N LEU A 93 -22.11 9.76 7.53
CA LEU A 93 -21.25 9.55 6.36
C LEU A 93 -19.77 9.48 6.77
N LEU A 94 -19.30 10.42 7.60
CA LEU A 94 -17.91 10.43 8.07
C LEU A 94 -17.56 9.18 8.89
N ILE A 95 -18.46 8.72 9.75
CA ILE A 95 -18.28 7.48 10.50
C ILE A 95 -18.11 6.30 9.54
N VAL A 96 -19.03 6.12 8.58
CA VAL A 96 -18.95 5.01 7.62
C VAL A 96 -17.68 5.09 6.78
N CYS A 97 -17.35 6.27 6.24
CA CYS A 97 -16.13 6.47 5.46
C CYS A 97 -14.86 6.16 6.27
N SER A 98 -14.80 6.56 7.55
CA SER A 98 -13.65 6.25 8.41
C SER A 98 -13.48 4.75 8.67
N LEU A 99 -14.58 4.00 8.84
CA LEU A 99 -14.53 2.54 8.99
C LEU A 99 -14.03 1.86 7.72
N VAL A 100 -14.56 2.26 6.57
CA VAL A 100 -14.13 1.73 5.26
C VAL A 100 -12.66 2.03 5.01
N TYR A 101 -12.21 3.25 5.30
CA TYR A 101 -10.80 3.64 5.19
C TYR A 101 -9.91 2.73 6.05
N SER A 102 -10.26 2.55 7.33
CA SER A 102 -9.50 1.71 8.26
C SER A 102 -9.34 0.27 7.75
N ILE A 103 -10.44 -0.36 7.32
CA ILE A 103 -10.45 -1.73 6.79
C ILE A 103 -9.64 -1.82 5.48
N SER A 104 -9.79 -0.83 4.59
CA SER A 104 -9.08 -0.80 3.31
C SER A 104 -7.56 -0.77 3.50
N TYR A 105 -7.07 0.07 4.42
CA TYR A 105 -5.63 0.15 4.70
C TYR A 105 -5.13 -1.11 5.40
N GLN A 106 -5.91 -1.71 6.31
CA GLN A 106 -5.55 -3.01 6.89
C GLN A 106 -5.42 -4.11 5.83
N ALA A 107 -6.36 -4.17 4.89
CA ALA A 107 -6.31 -5.11 3.78
C ALA A 107 -5.09 -4.88 2.87
N ALA A 108 -4.77 -3.61 2.56
CA ALA A 108 -3.59 -3.26 1.77
C ALA A 108 -2.29 -3.70 2.46
N TYR A 109 -2.15 -3.47 3.77
CA TYR A 109 -1.00 -3.95 4.53
C TYR A 109 -0.91 -5.47 4.55
N HIS A 110 -2.04 -6.16 4.73
CA HIS A 110 -2.06 -7.63 4.70
C HIS A 110 -1.66 -8.19 3.33
N GLN A 111 -2.14 -7.57 2.25
CA GLN A 111 -1.76 -7.96 0.89
C GLN A 111 -0.27 -7.70 0.63
N GLY A 112 0.26 -6.56 1.10
CA GLY A 112 1.69 -6.26 1.00
C GLY A 112 2.56 -7.24 1.77
N ASP A 113 2.14 -7.63 2.98
CA ASP A 113 2.87 -8.63 3.77
C ASP A 113 2.88 -10.00 3.08
N ASN A 114 1.74 -10.45 2.54
CA ASN A 114 1.66 -11.69 1.78
C ASN A 114 2.55 -11.64 0.53
N PHE A 115 2.53 -10.53 -0.21
CA PHE A 115 3.38 -10.35 -1.39
C PHE A 115 4.88 -10.45 -1.05
N VAL A 116 5.31 -9.86 0.08
CA VAL A 116 6.70 -9.99 0.53
C VAL A 116 7.02 -11.44 0.91
N MET A 117 6.10 -12.15 1.57
CA MET A 117 6.28 -13.57 1.89
C MET A 117 6.39 -14.43 0.63
N ASP A 118 5.51 -14.22 -0.35
CA ASP A 118 5.55 -14.94 -1.63
C ASP A 118 6.90 -14.74 -2.34
N LYS A 119 7.45 -13.51 -2.32
CA LYS A 119 8.76 -13.20 -2.91
C LYS A 119 9.92 -13.85 -2.15
N ILE A 120 9.85 -13.93 -0.83
CA ILE A 120 10.84 -14.64 -0.03
C ILE A 120 10.83 -16.13 -0.38
N ASP A 121 9.64 -16.73 -0.47
CA ASP A 121 9.50 -18.14 -0.82
C ASP A 121 9.99 -18.42 -2.24
N GLU A 122 9.72 -17.52 -3.19
CA GLU A 122 10.24 -17.59 -4.55
C GLU A 122 11.78 -17.59 -4.60
N ILE A 123 12.42 -16.66 -3.88
CA ILE A 123 13.89 -16.60 -3.76
C ILE A 123 14.43 -17.92 -3.19
N ILE A 124 13.82 -18.43 -2.12
CA ILE A 124 14.24 -19.69 -1.49
C ILE A 124 14.06 -20.86 -2.46
N CYS A 125 12.93 -20.93 -3.17
CA CYS A 125 12.68 -21.99 -4.16
C CYS A 125 13.70 -21.95 -5.30
N ASN A 126 14.05 -20.77 -5.79
CA ASN A 126 15.05 -20.60 -6.85
C ASN A 126 16.45 -21.03 -6.37
N GLU A 127 16.87 -20.63 -5.16
CA GLU A 127 18.14 -21.08 -4.57
C GLU A 127 18.20 -22.60 -4.40
N GLU A 128 17.14 -23.21 -3.89
CA GLU A 128 17.09 -24.65 -3.65
C GLU A 128 16.92 -25.45 -4.94
N LEU A 129 16.24 -24.91 -5.96
CA LEU A 129 16.18 -25.49 -7.29
C LEU A 129 17.57 -25.60 -7.90
N VAL A 130 18.39 -24.55 -7.81
CA VAL A 130 19.77 -24.59 -8.31
C VAL A 130 20.58 -25.66 -7.57
N LYS A 131 20.50 -25.75 -6.24
CA LYS A 131 21.22 -26.76 -5.45
C LYS A 131 20.74 -28.20 -5.74
N ALA A 132 19.44 -28.42 -5.92
CA ALA A 132 18.91 -29.75 -6.20
C ALA A 132 19.10 -30.18 -7.67
N PHE A 133 19.00 -29.24 -8.62
CA PHE A 133 19.06 -29.53 -10.05
C PHE A 133 20.49 -29.52 -10.61
N VAL A 134 21.28 -28.50 -10.26
CA VAL A 134 22.66 -28.34 -10.77
C VAL A 134 23.64 -29.15 -9.94
N ASP A 135 23.70 -28.89 -8.63
CA ASP A 135 24.65 -29.55 -7.72
C ASP A 135 24.22 -30.98 -7.39
N GLY A 136 22.92 -31.28 -7.54
CA GLY A 136 22.38 -32.60 -7.33
C GLY A 136 22.33 -33.06 -5.88
N ARG A 137 22.29 -32.11 -4.95
CA ARG A 137 22.26 -32.37 -3.51
C ARG A 137 20.98 -33.12 -3.10
N ASP A 138 21.10 -33.87 -2.01
CA ASP A 138 20.00 -34.62 -1.42
C ASP A 138 19.00 -33.66 -0.73
N PRO A 139 17.70 -34.00 -0.67
CA PRO A 139 16.68 -33.21 0.04
C PRO A 139 17.03 -32.83 1.49
N SER A 140 17.88 -33.62 2.16
CA SER A 140 18.40 -33.31 3.50
C SER A 140 19.31 -32.08 3.54
N GLU A 141 19.90 -31.69 2.41
CA GLU A 141 20.79 -30.53 2.27
C GLU A 141 20.14 -29.33 1.56
N THR A 142 18.92 -29.51 1.04
CA THR A 142 18.18 -28.49 0.26
C THR A 142 16.88 -28.03 0.94
N ARG A 143 16.87 -27.94 2.28
CA ARG A 143 15.68 -27.58 3.08
C ARG A 143 14.44 -28.43 2.77
N GLY A 144 14.62 -29.67 2.30
CA GLY A 144 13.54 -30.57 1.90
C GLY A 144 13.10 -30.44 0.44
N PHE A 145 13.70 -29.55 -0.35
CA PHE A 145 13.38 -29.36 -1.76
C PHE A 145 13.90 -30.54 -2.61
N ASN A 146 13.03 -31.16 -3.39
CA ASN A 146 13.39 -32.30 -4.24
C ASN A 146 13.03 -32.02 -5.70
N PHE A 147 13.99 -32.19 -6.59
CA PHE A 147 13.77 -32.02 -8.02
C PHE A 147 13.27 -33.33 -8.65
N TYR A 148 12.01 -33.34 -9.08
CA TYR A 148 11.39 -34.49 -9.71
C TYR A 148 11.57 -34.45 -11.23
N GLY A 149 12.69 -35.02 -11.71
CA GLY A 149 12.96 -35.11 -13.13
C GLY A 149 14.30 -35.77 -13.45
N ARG A 150 14.51 -36.10 -14.74
CA ARG A 150 15.81 -36.58 -15.21
C ARG A 150 16.70 -35.38 -15.50
N ARG A 151 17.86 -35.32 -14.85
CA ARG A 151 18.86 -34.27 -15.06
C ARG A 151 19.75 -34.67 -16.25
N PRO A 152 20.13 -33.73 -17.14
CA PRO A 152 21.18 -33.99 -18.14
C PRO A 152 22.46 -34.50 -17.48
N ALA A 153 23.23 -35.34 -18.19
CA ALA A 153 24.50 -35.85 -17.65
C ALA A 153 25.56 -34.74 -17.51
N ASP A 154 25.53 -33.77 -18.43
CA ASP A 154 26.49 -32.67 -18.49
C ASP A 154 26.17 -31.52 -17.52
N PRO A 155 27.10 -31.14 -16.61
CA PRO A 155 26.90 -30.06 -15.65
C PRO A 155 26.70 -28.68 -16.26
N GLU A 156 27.34 -28.38 -17.41
CA GLU A 156 27.20 -27.09 -18.10
C GLU A 156 25.78 -26.93 -18.65
N THR A 157 25.25 -27.99 -19.26
CA THR A 157 23.85 -28.06 -19.73
C THR A 157 22.85 -27.88 -18.58
N ARG A 158 23.16 -28.37 -17.36
CA ARG A 158 22.30 -28.14 -16.19
C ARG A 158 22.27 -26.68 -15.77
N ARG A 159 23.40 -25.97 -15.83
CA ARG A 159 23.47 -24.54 -15.49
C ARG A 159 22.66 -23.70 -16.48
N GLN A 160 22.82 -23.96 -17.78
CA GLN A 160 22.04 -23.27 -18.81
C GLN A 160 20.53 -23.50 -18.64
N LEU A 161 20.11 -24.72 -18.29
CA LEU A 161 18.70 -25.00 -18.01
C LEU A 161 18.22 -24.37 -16.70
N ALA A 162 19.05 -24.32 -15.65
CA ALA A 162 18.70 -23.66 -14.40
C ALA A 162 18.42 -22.17 -14.62
N GLU A 163 19.23 -21.49 -15.44
CA GLU A 163 19.01 -20.09 -15.82
C GLU A 163 17.69 -19.86 -16.59
N THR A 164 17.16 -20.90 -17.26
CA THR A 164 15.82 -20.83 -17.89
C THR A 164 14.67 -21.14 -16.94
N PHE A 165 14.93 -21.78 -15.80
CA PHE A 165 13.91 -22.10 -14.79
C PHE A 165 13.76 -21.01 -13.73
N VAL A 166 14.86 -20.34 -13.39
CA VAL A 166 14.81 -19.17 -12.53
C VAL A 166 14.14 -18.07 -13.33
N GLU A 167 12.93 -17.69 -12.93
CA GLU A 167 12.37 -16.41 -13.33
C GLU A 167 13.34 -15.36 -12.79
N ASN A 168 14.23 -14.88 -13.66
CA ASN A 168 14.81 -13.57 -13.47
C ASN A 168 13.60 -12.67 -13.53
N GLU A 169 13.10 -12.24 -12.37
CA GLU A 169 12.35 -11.01 -12.33
C GLU A 169 13.22 -10.02 -13.10
N GLU A 170 12.78 -9.65 -14.32
CA GLU A 170 13.05 -8.32 -14.80
C GLU A 170 12.59 -7.48 -13.62
N THR A 171 13.56 -7.05 -12.81
CA THR A 171 13.34 -5.96 -11.88
C THR A 171 12.67 -4.96 -12.78
N VAL A 172 11.37 -4.75 -12.58
CA VAL A 172 10.73 -3.56 -13.05
C VAL A 172 11.41 -2.52 -12.19
N VAL A 173 12.61 -2.13 -12.64
CA VAL A 173 13.22 -0.86 -12.32
C VAL A 173 12.05 0.03 -12.64
N ALA A 174 11.42 0.54 -11.59
CA ALA A 174 10.53 1.65 -11.71
C ALA A 174 11.45 2.74 -12.30
N MET A 175 11.55 2.72 -13.64
CA MET A 175 11.00 3.78 -14.47
C MET A 175 10.96 5.04 -13.67
#